data_AF-A0A7J3S9F3-F1
#
_entry.id   AF-A0A7J3S9F3-F1
#
_cell.length_a   1.000
_cell.length_b   1.000
_cell.length_c   1.000
_cell.angle_alpha   90.00
_cell.angle_beta   90.00
_cell.angle_gamma   90.00
#
_symmetry.space_group_name_H-M   'P 1'
#
loop_
_entity.id
_entity.type
_entity.pdbx_description
1 polymer ?
#
loop_
_entity_poly.entity_id
_entity_poly.type
_entity_poly.pdbx_seq_one_letter_code
_entity_poly.pdbx_strand_id
1 'polypeptide(L)'
;MNIQEIILISLVSLSVSIIFWLLVMIIPGLFPREAARLLSYFKREPEDPFEIASILSYLGRDNWRRFLAIELLKERFSEKVKELESRKCEEWSREIETQKELLEKRKLTDDEILHIEAGRELKKRHGNLLKLVGSDRSKFQLNKYEEEFIRIRDEKKDRIHDLRANYDDFSFWALRNRNLLKYIQERIFSNRKFQLSKIKDSSKEWALINLWGLKAPERYQTSKLYENLLLYMELVGDEKTLMELAIALSSHEKSLNFLDKIVKKVENWLT
;
A
#
# COMPACT_ATOMS: atom_id res chain seq x y z
N MET A 1 64.58 -23.46 -21.25
CA MET A 1 63.72 -22.86 -20.21
C MET A 1 64.64 -22.43 -19.08
N ASN A 2 64.85 -21.13 -18.93
CA ASN A 2 65.88 -20.59 -18.05
C ASN A 2 65.37 -20.65 -16.59
N ILE A 3 66.21 -21.06 -15.64
CA ILE A 3 65.86 -21.13 -14.21
C ILE A 3 65.32 -19.77 -13.71
N GLN A 4 65.82 -18.66 -14.26
CA GLN A 4 65.33 -17.31 -13.99
C GLN A 4 63.87 -17.06 -14.42
N GLU A 5 63.42 -17.65 -15.53
CA GLU A 5 62.02 -17.52 -15.99
C GLU A 5 61.06 -18.26 -15.06
N ILE A 6 61.46 -19.45 -14.59
CA ILE A 6 60.67 -20.26 -13.65
C ILE A 6 60.54 -19.55 -12.29
N ILE A 7 61.63 -18.97 -11.80
CA ILE A 7 61.64 -18.20 -10.55
C ILE A 7 60.74 -16.97 -10.69
N LEU A 8 60.85 -16.19 -11.77
CA LEU A 8 60.05 -14.99 -12.00
C LEU A 8 58.54 -15.32 -12.05
N ILE A 9 58.15 -16.35 -12.80
CA ILE A 9 56.75 -16.79 -12.91
C ILE A 9 56.22 -17.22 -11.53
N SER A 10 57.02 -17.95 -10.76
CA SER A 10 56.63 -18.38 -9.41
C SER A 10 56.46 -17.20 -8.47
N LEU A 11 57.36 -16.20 -8.54
CA LEU A 11 57.32 -14.99 -7.71
C LEU A 11 56.11 -14.12 -8.05
N VAL A 12 55.79 -13.97 -9.34
CA VAL A 12 54.59 -13.26 -9.80
C VAL A 12 53.32 -13.98 -9.32
N SER A 13 53.23 -15.30 -9.51
CA SER A 13 52.09 -16.11 -9.05
C SER A 13 51.87 -16.00 -7.53
N LEU A 14 52.96 -16.08 -6.76
CA LEU A 14 52.93 -15.99 -5.30
C LEU A 14 52.55 -14.57 -4.84
N SER A 15 53.04 -13.54 -5.51
CA SER A 15 52.66 -12.14 -5.26
C SER A 15 51.18 -11.89 -5.55
N VAL A 16 50.67 -12.37 -6.70
CA VAL A 16 49.26 -12.28 -7.07
C VAL A 16 48.39 -13.04 -6.06
N SER A 17 48.82 -14.21 -5.60
CA SER A 17 48.12 -15.00 -4.57
C SER A 17 48.05 -14.26 -3.23
N ILE A 18 49.15 -13.65 -2.78
CA ILE A 18 49.18 -12.85 -1.55
C ILE A 18 48.28 -11.61 -1.68
N ILE A 19 48.36 -10.89 -2.80
CA ILE A 19 47.51 -9.72 -3.06
C ILE A 19 46.04 -10.14 -3.10
N PHE A 20 45.71 -11.24 -3.78
CA PHE A 20 44.35 -11.78 -3.83
C PHE A 20 43.84 -12.18 -2.43
N TRP A 21 44.69 -12.82 -1.63
CA TRP A 21 44.35 -13.18 -0.25
C TRP A 21 44.09 -11.94 0.62
N LEU A 22 44.93 -10.91 0.52
CA LEU A 22 44.73 -9.61 1.17
C LEU A 22 43.40 -8.95 0.75
N LEU A 23 43.12 -8.93 -0.56
CA LEU A 23 41.89 -8.37 -1.12
C LEU A 23 40.63 -9.12 -0.63
N VAL A 24 40.70 -10.44 -0.51
CA VAL A 24 39.53 -11.28 -0.16
C VAL A 24 39.32 -11.42 1.35
N MET A 25 40.38 -11.42 2.15
CA MET A 25 40.29 -11.70 3.59
C MET A 25 40.39 -10.45 4.47
N ILE A 26 41.21 -9.46 4.08
CA ILE A 26 41.50 -8.30 4.95
C ILE A 26 40.61 -7.11 4.60
N ILE A 27 40.40 -6.81 3.32
CA ILE A 27 39.57 -5.66 2.92
C ILE A 27 38.11 -5.78 3.40
N PRO A 28 37.42 -6.94 3.27
CA PRO A 28 36.07 -7.07 3.80
C PRO A 28 36.00 -6.97 5.33
N GLY A 29 37.10 -7.28 6.04
CA GLY A 29 37.19 -7.08 7.48
C GLY A 29 37.34 -5.61 7.89
N LEU A 30 38.11 -4.83 7.12
CA LEU A 30 38.38 -3.41 7.39
C LEU A 30 37.26 -2.48 6.88
N PHE A 31 36.66 -2.82 5.73
CA PHE A 31 35.62 -2.03 5.06
C PHE A 31 34.42 -2.92 4.70
N PRO A 32 33.71 -3.47 5.71
CA PRO A 32 32.70 -4.49 5.49
C PRO A 32 31.48 -4.00 4.69
N ARG A 33 31.12 -2.71 4.81
CA ARG A 33 29.97 -2.14 4.10
C ARG A 33 30.29 -1.88 2.62
N GLU A 34 31.46 -1.33 2.35
CA GLU A 34 31.93 -1.01 1.01
C GLU A 34 32.19 -2.28 0.20
N ALA A 35 32.83 -3.29 0.82
CA ALA A 35 33.04 -4.59 0.22
C ALA A 35 31.71 -5.32 -0.06
N ALA A 36 30.76 -5.26 0.89
CA ALA A 36 29.42 -5.82 0.72
C ALA A 36 28.67 -5.19 -0.47
N ARG A 37 28.65 -3.86 -0.56
CA ARG A 37 27.99 -3.13 -1.65
C ARG A 37 28.62 -3.42 -3.01
N LEU A 38 29.94 -3.51 -3.07
CA LEU A 38 30.64 -3.80 -4.32
C LEU A 38 30.39 -5.25 -4.77
N LEU A 39 30.42 -6.21 -3.83
CA LEU A 39 30.15 -7.61 -4.14
C LEU A 39 28.68 -7.88 -4.48
N SER A 40 27.73 -7.18 -3.84
CA SER A 40 26.31 -7.33 -4.16
C SER A 40 26.01 -6.88 -5.58
N TYR A 41 26.67 -5.83 -6.08
CA TYR A 41 26.51 -5.32 -7.43
C TYR A 41 26.79 -6.37 -8.54
N PHE A 42 27.73 -7.29 -8.29
CA PHE A 42 28.10 -8.33 -9.26
C PHE A 42 27.29 -9.62 -9.11
N LYS A 43 26.45 -9.73 -8.08
CA LYS A 43 25.64 -10.92 -7.85
C LYS A 43 24.24 -10.72 -8.44
N ARG A 44 23.70 -11.80 -9.00
CA ARG A 44 22.29 -11.86 -9.37
C ARG A 44 21.44 -11.81 -8.09
N GLU A 45 20.27 -11.20 -8.20
CA GLU A 45 19.27 -11.27 -7.13
C GLU A 45 18.84 -12.71 -6.85
N PRO A 46 18.80 -13.12 -5.58
CA PRO A 46 18.42 -14.48 -5.21
C PRO A 46 16.91 -14.68 -5.39
N GLU A 47 16.54 -15.79 -6.02
CA GLU A 47 15.13 -16.13 -6.28
C GLU A 47 14.67 -17.39 -5.56
N ASP A 48 15.59 -18.32 -5.30
CA ASP A 48 15.29 -19.61 -4.68
C ASP A 48 15.16 -19.47 -3.14
N PRO A 49 14.12 -20.05 -2.52
CA PRO A 49 13.94 -19.98 -1.07
C PRO A 49 15.14 -20.51 -0.27
N PHE A 50 15.83 -21.56 -0.72
CA PHE A 50 16.97 -22.11 0.03
C PHE A 50 18.22 -21.23 -0.12
N GLU A 51 18.42 -20.63 -1.30
CA GLU A 51 19.46 -19.62 -1.51
C GLU A 51 19.23 -18.41 -0.59
N ILE A 52 18.00 -17.90 -0.54
CA ILE A 52 17.65 -16.76 0.32
C ILE A 52 17.79 -17.14 1.80
N ALA A 53 17.37 -18.33 2.21
CA ALA A 53 17.54 -18.81 3.58
C ALA A 53 19.03 -18.89 3.97
N SER A 54 19.89 -19.36 3.06
CA SER A 54 21.34 -19.37 3.25
C SER A 54 21.89 -17.96 3.44
N ILE A 55 21.44 -16.99 2.64
CA ILE A 55 21.82 -15.58 2.78
C ILE A 55 21.35 -15.01 4.13
N LEU A 56 20.10 -15.26 4.50
CA LEU A 56 19.50 -14.83 5.78
C LEU A 56 20.24 -15.40 6.99
N SER A 57 20.79 -16.61 6.91
CA SER A 57 21.58 -17.21 8.00
C SER A 57 22.84 -16.42 8.37
N TYR A 58 23.32 -15.53 7.49
CA TYR A 58 24.45 -14.65 7.77
C TYR A 58 24.05 -13.40 8.57
N LEU A 59 22.76 -13.09 8.73
CA LEU A 59 22.32 -11.91 9.48
C LEU A 59 22.66 -12.00 10.98
N GLY A 60 22.62 -13.20 11.56
CA GLY A 60 22.94 -13.43 12.98
C GLY A 60 24.44 -13.58 13.30
N ARG A 61 25.34 -13.31 12.34
CA ARG A 61 26.79 -13.44 12.55
C ARG A 61 27.45 -12.06 12.61
N ASP A 62 28.36 -11.85 13.57
CA ASP A 62 29.22 -10.66 13.64
C ASP A 62 30.37 -10.75 12.65
N ASN A 63 30.04 -10.75 11.35
CA ASN A 63 31.03 -10.75 10.28
C ASN A 63 30.59 -9.86 9.12
N TRP A 64 31.53 -9.58 8.21
CA TRP A 64 31.26 -8.78 7.01
C TRP A 64 30.16 -9.37 6.11
N ARG A 65 29.90 -10.69 6.21
CA ARG A 65 28.85 -11.37 5.43
C ARG A 65 27.45 -10.95 5.87
N ARG A 66 27.27 -10.44 7.09
CA ARG A 66 26.02 -9.80 7.54
C ARG A 66 25.69 -8.59 6.66
N PHE A 67 26.66 -7.72 6.39
CA PHE A 67 26.46 -6.55 5.53
C PHE A 67 26.20 -6.96 4.08
N LEU A 68 26.87 -8.00 3.59
CA LEU A 68 26.59 -8.55 2.26
C LEU A 68 25.16 -9.10 2.16
N ALA A 69 24.68 -9.82 3.18
CA ALA A 69 23.31 -10.32 3.22
C ALA A 69 22.27 -9.20 3.23
N ILE A 70 22.53 -8.13 3.98
CA ILE A 70 21.66 -6.94 4.00
C ILE A 70 21.60 -6.31 2.59
N GLU A 71 22.73 -6.05 1.95
CA GLU A 71 22.71 -5.41 0.62
C GLU A 71 22.06 -6.32 -0.45
N LEU A 72 22.31 -7.63 -0.44
CA LEU A 72 21.71 -8.58 -1.40
C LEU A 72 20.18 -8.70 -1.25
N LEU A 73 19.65 -8.61 -0.04
CA LEU A 73 18.23 -8.78 0.21
C LEU A 73 17.43 -7.48 0.06
N LYS A 74 18.10 -6.33 0.07
CA LYS A 74 17.46 -5.02 0.07
C LYS A 74 16.69 -4.73 -1.22
N GLU A 75 17.31 -4.96 -2.37
CA GLU A 75 16.67 -4.76 -3.67
C GLU A 75 15.50 -5.72 -3.83
N ARG A 76 15.73 -7.00 -3.53
CA ARG A 76 14.70 -8.04 -3.58
C ARG A 76 13.51 -7.74 -2.66
N PHE A 77 13.77 -7.30 -1.44
CA PHE A 77 12.71 -6.88 -0.52
C PHE A 77 11.92 -5.69 -1.07
N SER A 78 12.61 -4.69 -1.62
CA SER A 78 11.96 -3.53 -2.23
C SER A 78 11.07 -3.91 -3.41
N GLU A 79 11.52 -4.80 -4.29
CA GLU A 79 10.69 -5.33 -5.38
C GLU A 79 9.46 -6.06 -4.85
N LYS A 80 9.65 -6.95 -3.87
CA LYS A 80 8.56 -7.73 -3.28
C LYS A 80 7.53 -6.88 -2.56
N VAL A 81 7.95 -5.80 -1.90
CA VAL A 81 7.02 -4.81 -1.32
C VAL A 81 6.22 -4.10 -2.40
N LYS A 82 6.84 -3.69 -3.51
CA LYS A 82 6.11 -3.08 -4.64
C LYS A 82 5.12 -4.05 -5.28
N GLU A 83 5.50 -5.32 -5.45
CA GLU A 83 4.58 -6.37 -5.91
C GLU A 83 3.38 -6.54 -4.97
N LEU A 84 3.63 -6.57 -3.65
CA LEU A 84 2.58 -6.67 -2.64
C LEU A 84 1.63 -5.47 -2.67
N GLU A 85 2.17 -4.25 -2.76
CA GLU A 85 1.38 -3.02 -2.90
C GLU A 85 0.54 -3.04 -4.18
N SER A 86 1.13 -3.46 -5.31
CA SER A 86 0.40 -3.59 -6.59
C SER A 86 -0.77 -4.56 -6.46
N ARG A 87 -0.53 -5.74 -5.88
CA ARG A 87 -1.58 -6.74 -5.66
C ARG A 87 -2.70 -6.20 -4.78
N LYS A 88 -2.37 -5.57 -3.65
CA LYS A 88 -3.37 -4.95 -2.76
C LYS A 88 -4.16 -3.84 -3.46
N CYS A 89 -3.50 -3.05 -4.33
CA CYS A 89 -4.15 -2.03 -5.14
C CYS A 89 -5.11 -2.62 -6.18
N GLU A 90 -4.72 -3.72 -6.83
CA GLU A 90 -5.58 -4.43 -7.78
C GLU A 90 -6.80 -5.05 -7.09
N GLU A 91 -6.60 -5.75 -5.97
CA GLU A 91 -7.68 -6.33 -5.16
C GLU A 91 -8.67 -5.25 -4.71
N TRP A 92 -8.17 -4.14 -4.19
CA TRP A 92 -9.00 -3.01 -3.78
C TRP A 92 -9.74 -2.37 -4.96
N SER A 93 -9.10 -2.26 -6.13
CA SER A 93 -9.75 -1.74 -7.34
C SER A 93 -10.87 -2.65 -7.82
N ARG A 94 -10.69 -3.98 -7.76
CA ARG A 94 -11.74 -4.96 -8.11
C ARG A 94 -12.90 -4.90 -7.14
N GLU A 95 -12.63 -4.74 -5.85
CA GLU A 95 -13.66 -4.57 -4.83
C GLU A 95 -14.48 -3.30 -5.10
N ILE A 96 -13.83 -2.18 -5.44
CA ILE A 96 -14.51 -0.94 -5.85
C ILE A 96 -15.41 -1.13 -7.07
N GLU A 97 -14.93 -1.82 -8.11
CA GLU A 97 -15.75 -2.10 -9.29
C GLU A 97 -16.91 -3.04 -8.97
N THR A 98 -16.73 -3.98 -8.04
CA THR A 98 -17.84 -4.83 -7.55
C THR A 98 -18.89 -4.00 -6.81
N GLN A 99 -18.45 -3.08 -5.94
CA GLN A 99 -19.35 -2.12 -5.29
C GLN A 99 -20.04 -1.21 -6.31
N LYS A 100 -19.37 -0.85 -7.40
CA LYS A 100 -19.99 -0.13 -8.52
C LYS A 100 -21.14 -0.90 -9.12
N GLU A 101 -20.91 -2.14 -9.50
CA GLU A 101 -21.93 -2.98 -10.11
C GLU A 101 -23.12 -3.20 -9.18
N LEU A 102 -22.87 -3.38 -7.88
CA LEU A 102 -23.93 -3.48 -6.87
C LEU A 102 -24.73 -2.18 -6.75
N LEU A 103 -24.05 -1.03 -6.74
CA LEU A 103 -24.70 0.29 -6.69
C LEU A 103 -25.48 0.60 -7.97
N GLU A 104 -24.99 0.17 -9.13
CA GLU A 104 -25.72 0.28 -10.38
C GLU A 104 -27.02 -0.54 -10.29
N LYS A 105 -26.93 -1.82 -9.89
CA LYS A 105 -28.07 -2.76 -9.80
C LYS A 105 -29.07 -2.45 -8.67
N ARG A 106 -28.69 -1.63 -7.70
CA ARG A 106 -29.55 -1.29 -6.56
C ARG A 106 -30.56 -0.20 -6.93
N LYS A 107 -31.84 -0.46 -6.64
CA LYS A 107 -32.87 0.58 -6.59
C LYS A 107 -32.70 1.44 -5.34
N LEU A 108 -32.84 2.75 -5.48
CA LEU A 108 -32.85 3.65 -4.32
C LEU A 108 -34.08 3.41 -3.45
N THR A 109 -33.90 3.55 -2.15
CA THR A 109 -35.02 3.57 -1.21
C THR A 109 -35.75 4.91 -1.31
N ASP A 110 -37.01 4.93 -0.89
CA ASP A 110 -37.81 6.15 -0.91
C ASP A 110 -37.18 7.24 -0.03
N ASP A 111 -36.59 6.87 1.11
CA ASP A 111 -35.88 7.81 1.98
C ASP A 111 -34.62 8.40 1.33
N GLU A 112 -33.89 7.60 0.55
CA GLU A 112 -32.73 8.08 -0.23
C GLU A 112 -33.15 9.08 -1.30
N ILE A 113 -34.22 8.79 -2.03
CA ILE A 113 -34.79 9.69 -3.04
C ILE A 113 -35.21 11.02 -2.40
N LEU A 114 -35.88 10.97 -1.25
CA LEU A 114 -36.32 12.15 -0.52
C LEU A 114 -35.14 12.99 -0.02
N HIS A 115 -34.09 12.36 0.52
CA HIS A 115 -32.88 13.07 0.94
C HIS A 115 -32.16 13.76 -0.23
N ILE A 116 -32.10 13.10 -1.40
CA ILE A 116 -31.48 13.67 -2.60
C ILE A 116 -32.26 14.90 -3.09
N GLU A 117 -33.58 14.78 -3.18
CA GLU A 117 -34.46 15.86 -3.60
C GLU A 117 -34.44 17.04 -2.64
N ALA A 118 -34.48 16.76 -1.33
CA ALA A 118 -34.38 17.78 -0.30
C ALA A 118 -33.04 18.52 -0.37
N GLY A 119 -31.93 17.80 -0.53
CA GLY A 119 -30.61 18.39 -0.67
C GLY A 119 -30.45 19.23 -1.93
N ARG A 120 -31.01 18.78 -3.06
CA ARG A 120 -30.99 19.51 -4.34
C ARG A 120 -31.76 20.83 -4.23
N GLU A 121 -32.95 20.78 -3.65
CA GLU A 121 -33.82 21.94 -3.47
C GLU A 121 -33.22 22.94 -2.46
N LEU A 122 -32.68 22.45 -1.34
CA LEU A 122 -31.98 23.29 -0.36
C LEU A 122 -30.79 24.01 -0.99
N LYS A 123 -29.99 23.31 -1.81
CA LYS A 123 -28.85 23.90 -2.53
C LYS A 123 -29.30 24.92 -3.58
N LYS A 124 -30.41 24.68 -4.27
CA LYS A 124 -30.98 25.63 -5.23
C LYS A 124 -31.38 26.93 -4.52
N ARG A 125 -31.91 26.83 -3.29
CA ARG A 125 -32.32 27.98 -2.47
C ARG A 125 -31.15 28.73 -1.84
N HIS A 126 -30.13 28.01 -1.34
CA HIS A 126 -29.13 28.56 -0.41
C HIS A 126 -27.67 28.34 -0.81
N GLY A 127 -27.39 27.92 -2.05
CA GLY A 127 -26.12 27.30 -2.47
C GLY A 127 -24.79 27.89 -1.97
N ASN A 128 -24.65 29.23 -1.88
CA ASN A 128 -23.43 29.87 -1.35
C ASN A 128 -23.45 30.07 0.17
N LEU A 129 -24.64 30.21 0.77
CA LEU A 129 -24.84 30.40 2.20
C LEU A 129 -24.56 29.12 3.00
N LEU A 130 -24.86 27.94 2.41
CA LEU A 130 -24.60 26.64 3.02
C LEU A 130 -23.12 26.39 3.37
N LYS A 131 -22.17 27.05 2.69
CA LYS A 131 -20.72 26.93 2.96
C LYS A 131 -20.24 27.79 4.13
N LEU A 132 -21.01 28.80 4.50
CA LEU A 132 -20.67 29.76 5.57
C LEU A 132 -21.18 29.29 6.94
N VAL A 133 -22.03 28.25 6.96
CA VAL A 133 -22.52 27.63 8.17
C VAL A 133 -21.40 26.76 8.74
N GLY A 134 -20.67 27.30 9.73
CA GLY A 134 -19.81 26.48 10.57
C GLY A 134 -20.65 25.38 11.22
N SER A 135 -20.07 24.20 11.43
CA SER A 135 -20.72 23.11 12.16
C SER A 135 -21.03 23.58 13.57
N ASP A 136 -22.26 24.02 13.80
CA ASP A 136 -22.70 24.49 15.10
C ASP A 136 -22.64 23.29 16.06
N ARG A 137 -21.80 23.39 17.10
CA ARG A 137 -21.43 22.25 17.96
C ARG A 137 -22.48 21.91 19.02
N SER A 138 -23.66 22.53 18.93
CA SER A 138 -24.78 22.24 19.81
C SER A 138 -25.32 20.85 19.51
N LYS A 139 -25.11 19.90 20.44
CA LYS A 139 -25.54 18.49 20.30
C LYS A 139 -27.06 18.29 20.23
N PHE A 140 -27.86 19.34 20.44
CA PHE A 140 -29.28 19.23 20.77
C PHE A 140 -30.20 20.17 20.00
N GLN A 141 -29.67 21.06 19.14
CA GLN A 141 -30.48 21.94 18.30
C GLN A 141 -30.05 21.80 16.85
N LEU A 142 -31.03 21.51 15.99
CA LEU A 142 -30.86 21.52 14.55
C LEU A 142 -30.61 22.96 14.11
N ASN A 143 -29.68 23.17 13.19
CA ASN A 143 -29.51 24.49 12.59
C ASN A 143 -30.67 24.80 11.63
N LYS A 144 -30.87 26.08 11.29
CA LYS A 144 -31.94 26.54 10.40
C LYS A 144 -31.98 25.81 9.05
N TYR A 145 -30.83 25.37 8.53
CA TYR A 145 -30.74 24.65 7.26
C TYR A 145 -31.07 23.17 7.39
N GLU A 146 -30.78 22.55 8.54
CA GLU A 146 -31.21 21.19 8.88
C GLU A 146 -32.72 21.12 9.08
N GLU A 147 -33.31 22.09 9.78
CA GLU A 147 -34.77 22.23 9.91
C GLU A 147 -35.43 22.43 8.54
N GLU A 148 -34.85 23.30 7.70
CA GLU A 148 -35.36 23.52 6.35
C GLU A 148 -35.19 22.29 5.45
N PHE A 149 -34.10 21.55 5.59
CA PHE A 149 -33.90 20.27 4.90
C PHE A 149 -34.99 19.27 5.27
N ILE A 150 -35.28 19.08 6.57
CA ILE A 150 -36.33 18.18 7.05
C ILE A 150 -37.68 18.62 6.51
N ARG A 151 -38.00 19.92 6.56
CA ARG A 151 -39.26 20.46 6.02
C ARG A 151 -39.41 20.15 4.52
N ILE A 152 -38.37 20.41 3.72
CA ILE A 152 -38.40 20.11 2.28
C ILE A 152 -38.55 18.60 2.05
N ARG A 153 -37.85 17.77 2.82
CA ARG A 153 -37.94 16.30 2.71
C ARG A 153 -39.36 15.81 2.98
N ASP A 154 -40.00 16.33 4.03
CA ASP A 154 -41.36 15.97 4.40
C ASP A 154 -42.39 16.46 3.38
N GLU A 155 -42.23 17.68 2.82
CA GLU A 155 -43.03 18.18 1.68
C GLU A 155 -42.90 17.28 0.43
N LYS A 156 -41.72 16.71 0.20
CA LYS A 156 -41.45 15.85 -0.96
C LYS A 156 -41.98 14.43 -0.76
N LYS A 157 -42.23 14.01 0.48
CA LYS A 157 -42.76 12.68 0.83
C LYS A 157 -44.09 12.41 0.15
N ASP A 158 -44.95 13.42 0.09
CA ASP A 158 -46.28 13.31 -0.55
C ASP A 158 -46.19 13.10 -2.08
N ARG A 159 -45.03 13.37 -2.68
CA ARG A 159 -44.78 13.25 -4.12
C ARG A 159 -43.81 12.13 -4.46
N ILE A 160 -43.54 11.22 -3.53
CA ILE A 160 -42.50 10.19 -3.69
C ILE A 160 -42.77 9.25 -4.87
N HIS A 161 -44.04 8.95 -5.17
CA HIS A 161 -44.40 8.13 -6.33
C HIS A 161 -43.99 8.78 -7.66
N ASP A 162 -44.22 10.09 -7.81
CA ASP A 162 -43.79 10.85 -9.00
C ASP A 162 -42.27 10.96 -9.08
N LEU A 163 -41.62 11.11 -7.93
CA LEU A 163 -40.15 11.21 -7.86
C LEU A 163 -39.50 9.88 -8.24
N ARG A 164 -40.05 8.75 -7.79
CA ARG A 164 -39.49 7.42 -8.06
C ARG A 164 -39.35 7.14 -9.55
N ALA A 165 -40.32 7.55 -10.37
CA ALA A 165 -40.26 7.39 -11.83
C ALA A 165 -39.02 8.09 -12.46
N ASN A 166 -38.57 9.21 -11.89
CA ASN A 166 -37.37 9.92 -12.35
C ASN A 166 -36.05 9.24 -11.95
N TYR A 167 -36.11 8.34 -10.97
CA TYR A 167 -34.96 7.63 -10.40
C TYR A 167 -34.93 6.14 -10.76
N ASP A 168 -35.99 5.62 -11.42
CA ASP A 168 -36.05 4.27 -11.98
C ASP A 168 -35.20 4.12 -13.27
N ASP A 169 -34.76 5.23 -13.90
CA ASP A 169 -33.76 5.17 -14.99
C ASP A 169 -32.37 4.86 -14.43
N PHE A 170 -32.08 3.56 -14.44
CA PHE A 170 -30.79 2.97 -14.09
C PHE A 170 -29.61 3.61 -14.83
N SER A 171 -29.78 4.03 -16.08
CA SER A 171 -28.70 4.54 -16.95
C SER A 171 -28.09 5.82 -16.41
N PHE A 172 -28.95 6.73 -15.93
CA PHE A 172 -28.54 7.99 -15.33
C PHE A 172 -27.77 7.78 -14.02
N TRP A 173 -28.23 6.83 -13.20
CA TRP A 173 -27.58 6.48 -11.93
C TRP A 173 -26.22 5.81 -12.13
N ALA A 174 -26.14 4.87 -13.06
CA ALA A 174 -24.89 4.19 -13.39
C ALA A 174 -23.79 5.18 -13.81
N LEU A 175 -24.14 6.17 -14.63
CA LEU A 175 -23.20 7.21 -15.06
C LEU A 175 -22.66 8.04 -13.87
N ARG A 176 -23.52 8.41 -12.91
CA ARG A 176 -23.13 9.20 -11.73
C ARG A 176 -22.24 8.41 -10.78
N ASN A 177 -22.57 7.14 -10.53
CA ASN A 177 -21.78 6.25 -9.69
C ASN A 177 -20.40 6.00 -10.30
N ARG A 178 -20.34 5.72 -11.60
CA ARG A 178 -19.08 5.55 -12.34
C ARG A 178 -18.16 6.75 -12.23
N ASN A 179 -18.70 7.97 -12.36
CA ASN A 179 -17.91 9.19 -12.23
C ASN A 179 -17.41 9.43 -10.80
N LEU A 180 -18.20 9.10 -9.77
CA LEU A 180 -17.79 9.18 -8.38
C LEU A 180 -16.64 8.21 -8.07
N LEU A 181 -16.78 6.97 -8.50
CA LEU A 181 -15.77 5.93 -8.26
C LEU A 181 -14.47 6.24 -8.99
N LYS A 182 -14.55 6.66 -10.25
CA LYS A 182 -13.39 7.16 -11.00
C LYS A 182 -12.70 8.31 -10.26
N TYR A 183 -13.48 9.27 -9.73
CA TYR A 183 -12.93 10.38 -8.94
C TYR A 183 -12.23 9.91 -7.66
N ILE A 184 -12.82 8.95 -6.93
CA ILE A 184 -12.23 8.37 -5.71
C ILE A 184 -10.91 7.68 -6.06
N GLN A 185 -10.92 6.85 -7.10
CA GLN A 185 -9.78 6.12 -7.62
C GLN A 185 -8.62 7.08 -7.94
N GLU A 186 -8.87 8.10 -8.76
CA GLU A 186 -7.87 9.09 -9.17
C GLU A 186 -7.29 9.88 -7.98
N ARG A 187 -8.09 10.17 -6.96
CA ARG A 187 -7.66 10.96 -5.79
C ARG A 187 -6.88 10.14 -4.75
N ILE A 188 -7.32 8.91 -4.48
CA ILE A 188 -6.66 8.01 -3.53
C ILE A 188 -5.30 7.54 -4.09
N PHE A 189 -5.23 7.14 -5.36
CA PHE A 189 -3.97 6.70 -5.96
C PHE A 189 -2.94 7.83 -6.17
N SER A 190 -3.39 9.09 -6.26
CA SER A 190 -2.51 10.26 -6.35
C SER A 190 -2.00 10.77 -4.99
N ASN A 191 -2.27 10.07 -3.87
CA ASN A 191 -1.93 10.49 -2.50
C ASN A 191 -2.48 11.88 -2.12
N ARG A 192 -3.50 12.36 -2.83
CA ARG A 192 -4.13 13.63 -2.49
C ARG A 192 -5.15 13.35 -1.40
N LYS A 193 -5.05 14.06 -0.27
CA LYS A 193 -6.05 13.97 0.82
C LYS A 193 -7.44 14.02 0.21
N PHE A 194 -8.25 13.03 0.55
CA PHE A 194 -9.62 12.93 0.10
C PHE A 194 -10.41 14.12 0.68
N GLN A 195 -10.67 15.13 -0.14
CA GLN A 195 -11.40 16.32 0.29
C GLN A 195 -12.88 16.09 0.06
N LEU A 196 -13.57 15.60 1.09
CA LEU A 196 -15.02 15.43 1.11
C LEU A 196 -15.74 16.72 0.65
N SER A 197 -15.22 17.89 1.02
CA SER A 197 -15.74 19.21 0.63
C SER A 197 -15.71 19.53 -0.87
N LYS A 198 -14.91 18.80 -1.68
CA LYS A 198 -14.91 18.94 -3.15
C LYS A 198 -15.94 18.06 -3.84
N ILE A 199 -16.53 17.11 -3.12
CA ILE A 199 -17.54 16.21 -3.63
C ILE A 199 -18.86 16.93 -3.51
N LYS A 200 -19.20 17.66 -4.58
CA LYS A 200 -20.49 18.33 -4.67
C LYS A 200 -21.58 17.26 -4.75
N ASP A 201 -22.45 17.22 -3.73
CA ASP A 201 -23.81 16.65 -3.66
C ASP A 201 -23.99 15.43 -2.72
N SER A 202 -25.06 15.48 -1.92
CA SER A 202 -25.43 14.56 -0.82
C SER A 202 -25.64 13.10 -1.23
N SER A 203 -25.94 12.81 -2.50
CA SER A 203 -26.01 11.44 -3.00
C SER A 203 -24.64 10.75 -3.07
N LYS A 204 -23.56 11.53 -3.24
CA LYS A 204 -22.18 11.02 -3.32
C LYS A 204 -21.58 10.81 -1.94
N GLU A 205 -21.96 11.65 -0.97
CA GLU A 205 -21.60 11.51 0.44
C GLU A 205 -22.18 10.23 1.03
N TRP A 206 -23.40 9.84 0.65
CA TRP A 206 -24.01 8.58 1.05
C TRP A 206 -23.45 7.35 0.32
N ALA A 207 -23.13 7.45 -0.98
CA ALA A 207 -22.41 6.39 -1.70
C ALA A 207 -20.99 6.19 -1.14
N LEU A 208 -20.37 7.27 -0.69
CA LEU A 208 -19.15 7.23 0.09
C LEU A 208 -19.37 6.53 1.44
N ILE A 209 -20.40 6.87 2.22
CA ILE A 209 -20.82 6.13 3.44
C ILE A 209 -20.95 4.62 3.23
N ASN A 210 -21.51 4.19 2.08
CA ASN A 210 -21.63 2.77 1.78
C ASN A 210 -20.37 2.13 1.16
N LEU A 211 -19.50 2.90 0.50
CA LEU A 211 -18.14 2.50 0.13
C LEU A 211 -17.19 2.45 1.35
N TRP A 212 -17.54 3.08 2.48
CA TRP A 212 -16.65 3.44 3.61
C TRP A 212 -16.25 2.32 4.58
N GLY A 213 -16.40 1.05 4.22
CA GLY A 213 -15.61 -0.03 4.85
C GLY A 213 -14.22 -0.18 4.26
N LEU A 214 -14.01 0.27 3.02
CA LEU A 214 -12.83 -0.07 2.23
C LEU A 214 -11.69 0.91 2.51
N LYS A 215 -10.86 0.57 3.49
CA LYS A 215 -9.61 1.28 3.74
C LYS A 215 -8.71 1.17 2.51
N ALA A 216 -8.15 2.30 2.08
CA ALA A 216 -7.15 2.30 1.02
C ALA A 216 -5.97 1.41 1.44
N PRO A 217 -5.38 0.65 0.52
CA PRO A 217 -4.21 -0.15 0.83
C PRO A 217 -3.07 0.77 1.29
N GLU A 218 -2.41 0.37 2.37
CA GLU A 218 -1.30 1.12 2.94
C GLU A 218 -0.09 1.10 1.99
N ARG A 219 0.54 2.26 1.83
CA ARG A 219 1.85 2.36 1.19
C ARG A 219 2.92 2.26 2.26
N TYR A 220 3.83 1.33 2.06
CA TYR A 220 4.92 1.08 2.98
C TYR A 220 6.06 2.07 2.70
N GLN A 221 6.63 2.62 3.77
CA GLN A 221 7.95 3.25 3.67
C GLN A 221 8.99 2.12 3.57
N THR A 222 9.29 1.68 2.34
CA THR A 222 10.09 0.47 2.07
C THR A 222 11.40 0.43 2.85
N SER A 223 12.14 1.55 2.94
CA SER A 223 13.40 1.61 3.70
C SER A 223 13.18 1.38 5.20
N LYS A 224 12.21 2.07 5.79
CA LYS A 224 11.88 1.93 7.21
C LYS A 224 11.36 0.54 7.53
N LEU A 225 10.50 -0.01 6.68
CA LEU A 225 9.98 -1.36 6.84
C LEU A 225 11.10 -2.41 6.76
N TYR A 226 12.07 -2.21 5.85
CA TYR A 226 13.23 -3.07 5.74
C TYR A 226 14.11 -3.03 7.00
N GLU A 227 14.41 -1.83 7.51
CA GLU A 227 15.16 -1.66 8.76
C GLU A 227 14.47 -2.33 9.95
N ASN A 228 13.16 -2.11 10.09
CA ASN A 228 12.36 -2.74 11.14
C ASN A 228 12.34 -4.26 11.03
N LEU A 229 12.27 -4.78 9.80
CA LEU A 229 12.34 -6.20 9.54
C LEU A 229 13.70 -6.78 9.92
N LEU A 230 14.81 -6.15 9.54
CA LEU A 230 16.15 -6.58 9.95
C LEU A 230 16.29 -6.62 11.48
N LEU A 231 15.80 -5.60 12.17
CA LEU A 231 15.80 -5.53 13.63
C LEU A 231 14.94 -6.64 14.25
N TYR A 232 13.75 -6.87 13.70
CA TYR A 232 12.87 -7.95 14.14
C TYR A 232 13.53 -9.33 13.98
N MET A 233 14.22 -9.57 12.86
CA MET A 233 14.94 -10.82 12.63
C MET A 233 16.13 -10.99 13.59
N GLU A 234 16.83 -9.92 13.95
CA GLU A 234 17.94 -9.97 14.90
C GLU A 234 17.48 -10.27 16.33
N LEU A 235 16.31 -9.75 16.75
CA LEU A 235 15.83 -9.87 18.12
C LEU A 235 14.89 -11.06 18.36
N VAL A 236 14.10 -11.44 17.35
CA VAL A 236 12.98 -12.40 17.49
C VAL A 236 13.08 -13.52 16.44
N GLY A 237 14.00 -13.43 15.48
CA GLY A 237 14.10 -14.37 14.37
C GLY A 237 14.56 -15.77 14.81
N ASP A 238 13.62 -16.72 14.85
CA ASP A 238 13.91 -18.14 14.88
C ASP A 238 14.11 -18.71 13.46
N GLU A 239 14.61 -19.95 13.35
CA GLU A 239 14.82 -20.62 12.05
C GLU A 239 13.54 -20.68 11.20
N LYS A 240 12.39 -20.83 11.87
CA LYS A 240 11.08 -20.84 11.22
C LYS A 240 10.76 -19.48 10.58
N THR A 241 10.98 -18.38 11.29
CA THR A 241 10.77 -17.02 10.79
C THR A 241 11.74 -16.69 9.65
N LEU A 242 13.00 -17.14 9.75
CA LEU A 242 13.98 -17.04 8.65
C LEU A 242 13.50 -17.76 7.39
N MET A 243 12.95 -18.97 7.54
CA MET A 243 12.37 -19.69 6.40
C MET A 243 11.10 -19.03 5.85
N GLU A 244 10.21 -18.52 6.71
CA GLU A 244 9.03 -17.74 6.26
C GLU A 244 9.47 -16.51 5.45
N LEU A 245 10.52 -15.80 5.89
CA LEU A 245 11.08 -14.65 5.19
C LEU A 245 11.75 -15.05 3.88
N ALA A 246 12.45 -16.18 3.86
CA ALA A 246 13.06 -16.71 2.65
C ALA A 246 12.00 -16.99 1.57
N ILE A 247 10.90 -17.63 1.96
CA ILE A 247 9.75 -17.86 1.07
C ILE A 247 9.12 -16.53 0.65
N ALA A 248 8.98 -15.57 1.56
CA ALA A 248 8.41 -14.25 1.27
C ALA A 248 9.20 -13.47 0.21
N LEU A 249 10.53 -13.61 0.22
CA LEU A 249 11.43 -12.93 -0.72
C LEU A 249 11.66 -13.71 -2.02
N SER A 250 11.31 -15.00 -2.05
CA SER A 250 11.53 -15.87 -3.22
C SER A 250 10.56 -15.63 -4.38
N SER A 251 10.77 -16.34 -5.49
CA SER A 251 9.83 -16.44 -6.61
C SER A 251 8.65 -17.41 -6.36
N HIS A 252 8.53 -17.97 -5.16
CA HIS A 252 7.46 -18.91 -4.80
C HIS A 252 6.05 -18.28 -4.98
N GLU A 253 5.07 -19.07 -5.42
CA GLU A 253 3.69 -18.63 -5.70
C GLU A 253 3.06 -17.92 -4.48
N LYS A 254 3.31 -18.46 -3.28
CA LYS A 254 2.80 -17.91 -2.01
C LYS A 254 3.66 -16.78 -1.43
N SER A 255 4.72 -16.32 -2.10
CA SER A 255 5.68 -15.33 -1.60
C SER A 255 4.99 -14.09 -1.01
N LEU A 256 4.07 -13.48 -1.77
CA LEU A 256 3.34 -12.29 -1.32
C LEU A 256 2.42 -12.53 -0.11
N ASN A 257 1.91 -13.76 0.07
CA ASN A 257 1.11 -14.11 1.26
C ASN A 257 1.99 -14.21 2.51
N PHE A 258 3.18 -14.80 2.38
CA PHE A 258 4.16 -14.82 3.45
C PHE A 258 4.67 -13.42 3.77
N LEU A 259 4.93 -12.60 2.75
CA LEU A 259 5.37 -11.23 2.96
C LEU A 259 4.33 -10.41 3.73
N ASP A 260 3.05 -10.46 3.33
CA ASP A 260 1.97 -9.76 4.04
C ASP A 260 1.87 -10.19 5.52
N LYS A 261 2.01 -11.50 5.79
CA LYS A 261 2.01 -12.05 7.16
C LYS A 261 3.19 -11.53 7.98
N ILE A 262 4.39 -11.46 7.38
CA ILE A 262 5.60 -10.97 8.06
C ILE A 262 5.50 -9.48 8.34
N VAL A 263 5.06 -8.68 7.37
CA VAL A 263 4.87 -7.23 7.55
C VAL A 263 3.93 -6.95 8.72
N LYS A 264 2.78 -7.64 8.79
CA LYS A 264 1.86 -7.54 9.92
C LYS A 264 2.47 -7.94 11.26
N LYS A 265 3.31 -8.99 11.29
CA LYS A 265 4.03 -9.39 12.51
C LYS A 265 5.00 -8.30 12.98
N VAL A 266 5.78 -7.73 12.06
CA VAL A 266 6.76 -6.67 12.35
C VAL A 266 6.04 -5.40 12.84
N GLU A 267 4.94 -5.01 12.18
CA GLU A 267 4.14 -3.86 12.59
C GLU A 267 3.52 -4.05 13.98
N ASN A 268 2.94 -5.22 14.26
CA ASN A 268 2.36 -5.52 15.57
C ASN A 268 3.41 -5.52 16.69
N TRP A 269 4.64 -5.93 16.40
CA TRP A 269 5.73 -5.95 17.39
C TRP A 269 6.19 -4.53 17.80
N LEU A 270 5.99 -3.53 16.94
CA LEU A 270 6.37 -2.14 17.20
C LEU A 270 5.31 -1.33 17.99
N THR A 271 4.13 -1.90 18.20
CA THR A 271 2.99 -1.32 18.94
C THR A 271 2.88 -1.88 20.35
#